data_AF-A0A5K1F6J0-F1
#
_entry.id   AF-A0A5K1F6J0-F1
#
_cell.length_a   1.000
_cell.length_b   1.000
_cell.length_c   1.000
_cell.angle_alpha   90.00
_cell.angle_beta   90.00
_cell.angle_gamma   90.00
#
_symmetry.space_group_name_H-M   'P 1'
#
loop_
_entity.id
_entity.type
_entity.pdbx_description
1 polymer ?
#
loop_
_entity_poly.entity_id
_entity_poly.type
_entity_poly.pdbx_seq_one_letter_code
_entity_poly.pdbx_strand_id
1 'polypeptide(L)'
;MRPRWKGKGSAQLALADPMSKIVSKLQSCTTESKSCASLSNEVVLCEAKPEQAKLLNRACFGRPVATVTKGRQWFQLGLEEALYLSNALNCLTIVGEDGSPKDP
;
A
#
# COMPACT_ATOMS: atom_id res chain seq x y z
N MET A 1 -4.55 23.80 -18.24
CA MET A 1 -3.22 23.92 -17.58
C MET A 1 -2.44 22.64 -17.86
N ARG A 2 -1.18 22.68 -18.33
CA ARG A 2 -0.39 21.45 -18.53
C ARG A 2 0.34 21.06 -17.24
N PRO A 3 0.44 19.77 -16.87
CA PRO A 3 1.19 19.35 -15.70
C PRO A 3 2.66 19.77 -15.80
N ARG A 4 3.20 20.39 -14.75
CA ARG A 4 4.61 20.79 -14.69
C ARG A 4 5.43 19.64 -14.12
N TRP A 5 6.13 18.92 -14.98
CA TRP A 5 6.99 17.80 -14.59
C TRP A 5 8.38 18.28 -14.17
N LYS A 6 8.87 17.80 -13.02
CA LYS A 6 10.25 18.03 -12.58
C LYS A 6 11.11 16.84 -13.02
N GLY A 7 12.15 17.10 -13.82
CA GLY A 7 13.09 16.09 -14.31
C GLY A 7 12.81 15.60 -15.74
N LYS A 8 13.86 15.18 -16.44
CA LYS A 8 13.78 14.60 -17.78
C LYS A 8 13.18 13.20 -17.68
N GLY A 9 12.16 12.92 -18.48
CA GLY A 9 11.52 11.59 -18.53
C GLY A 9 10.32 11.39 -17.60
N SER A 10 10.08 12.27 -16.62
CA SER A 10 9.00 12.12 -15.64
C SER A 10 7.60 12.08 -16.29
N ALA A 11 7.38 12.88 -17.33
CA ALA A 11 6.12 12.87 -18.07
C ALA A 11 5.88 11.54 -18.80
N GLN A 12 6.92 10.97 -19.40
CA GLN A 12 6.85 9.69 -20.12
C GLN A 12 6.66 8.53 -19.13
N LEU A 13 7.34 8.58 -17.99
CA LEU A 13 7.20 7.59 -16.93
C LEU A 13 5.77 7.60 -16.37
N ALA A 14 5.21 8.78 -16.06
CA ALA A 14 3.84 8.89 -15.59
C ALA A 14 2.80 8.46 -16.65
N LEU A 15 3.08 8.67 -17.93
CA LEU A 15 2.21 8.22 -19.02
C LEU A 15 2.25 6.70 -19.21
N ALA A 16 3.44 6.09 -19.14
CA ALA A 16 3.62 4.64 -19.26
C ALA A 16 3.05 3.88 -18.05
N ASP A 17 3.01 4.55 -16.90
CA ASP A 17 2.67 3.95 -15.62
C ASP A 17 1.81 4.89 -14.74
N PRO A 18 0.54 5.13 -15.14
CA PRO A 18 -0.33 6.04 -14.42
C PRO A 18 -0.78 5.48 -13.07
N MET A 19 -1.10 6.37 -12.13
CA MET A 19 -1.58 5.99 -10.78
C MET A 19 -2.79 5.06 -10.81
N SER A 20 -3.74 5.26 -11.73
CA SER A 20 -4.90 4.38 -11.89
C SER A 20 -4.50 2.93 -12.16
N LYS A 21 -3.50 2.71 -13.01
CA LYS A 21 -2.95 1.37 -13.31
C LYS A 21 -2.26 0.75 -12.10
N ILE A 22 -1.55 1.55 -11.30
CA ILE A 22 -0.91 1.09 -10.07
C ILE A 22 -1.97 0.65 -9.05
N VAL A 23 -3.00 1.48 -8.84
CA VAL A 23 -4.12 1.19 -7.93
C VAL A 23 -4.86 -0.09 -8.36
N SER A 24 -5.22 -0.23 -9.64
CA SER A 24 -5.90 -1.44 -10.11
C SER A 24 -5.08 -2.72 -9.87
N LYS A 25 -3.75 -2.65 -10.04
CA LYS A 25 -2.86 -3.78 -9.72
C LYS A 25 -2.80 -4.07 -8.22
N LEU A 26 -2.85 -3.03 -7.39
CA LEU A 26 -2.83 -3.18 -5.94
C LEU A 26 -4.10 -3.90 -5.47
N GLN A 27 -5.25 -3.52 -6.00
CA GLN A 27 -6.55 -4.17 -5.74
C GLN A 27 -6.55 -5.65 -6.15
N SER A 28 -6.03 -5.98 -7.35
CA SER A 28 -5.97 -7.36 -7.82
C SER A 28 -5.03 -8.21 -6.97
N CYS A 29 -3.84 -7.71 -6.64
CA CYS A 29 -2.87 -8.44 -5.81
C CYS A 29 -3.42 -8.74 -4.41
N THR A 30 -4.16 -7.82 -3.81
CA THR A 30 -4.78 -8.02 -2.49
C THR A 30 -5.86 -9.08 -2.53
N THR A 31 -6.77 -9.01 -3.49
CA THR A 31 -7.92 -9.92 -3.59
C THR A 31 -7.45 -11.37 -3.60
N GLU A 32 -6.32 -11.64 -4.25
CA GLU A 32 -5.70 -12.95 -4.31
C GLU A 32 -5.00 -13.40 -3.01
N SER A 33 -4.59 -12.46 -2.15
CA SER A 33 -3.66 -12.75 -1.06
C SER A 33 -4.16 -12.46 0.36
N LYS A 34 -5.39 -11.95 0.54
CA LYS A 34 -5.98 -11.60 1.86
C LYS A 34 -4.95 -10.90 2.77
N SER A 35 -4.40 -9.78 2.30
CA SER A 35 -3.41 -9.03 3.09
C SER A 35 -4.08 -8.41 4.32
N CYS A 36 -3.59 -8.81 5.50
CA CYS A 36 -4.01 -8.25 6.78
C CYS A 36 -3.01 -7.18 7.23
N ALA A 37 -3.53 -6.16 7.91
CA ALA A 37 -2.74 -5.16 8.59
C ALA A 37 -3.12 -5.10 10.07
N SER A 38 -2.14 -5.08 10.96
CA SER A 38 -2.37 -5.01 12.42
C SER A 38 -2.23 -3.58 12.91
N LEU A 39 -3.23 -3.08 13.64
CA LEU A 39 -3.16 -1.80 14.35
C LEU A 39 -2.46 -2.00 15.70
N SER A 40 -1.37 -1.25 15.95
CA SER A 40 -0.65 -1.22 17.22
C SER A 40 -0.17 0.20 17.50
N ASN A 41 -0.50 0.75 18.68
CA ASN A 41 -0.06 2.08 19.12
C ASN A 41 -0.19 3.19 18.05
N GLU A 42 -1.39 3.33 17.47
CA GLU A 42 -1.74 4.31 16.41
C GLU A 42 -1.03 4.12 15.06
N VAL A 43 -0.29 3.02 14.92
CA VAL A 43 0.44 2.68 13.73
C VAL A 43 -0.14 1.41 13.14
N VAL A 44 -0.37 1.41 11.83
CA VAL A 44 -0.83 0.21 11.12
C VAL A 44 0.38 -0.45 10.45
N LEU A 45 0.64 -1.69 10.83
CA LEU A 45 1.69 -2.51 10.22
C LEU A 45 1.06 -3.50 9.25
N CYS A 46 1.54 -3.51 8.00
CA CYS A 46 1.13 -4.51 7.02
C CYS A 46 2.33 -5.27 6.48
N GLU A 47 2.17 -6.59 6.34
CA GLU A 47 3.16 -7.44 5.70
C GLU A 47 2.87 -7.50 4.20
N ALA A 48 3.84 -7.11 3.37
CA ALA A 48 3.69 -7.09 1.92
C ALA A 48 4.62 -8.12 1.25
N LYS A 49 4.06 -8.86 0.28
CA LYS A 49 4.86 -9.66 -0.66
C LYS A 49 5.70 -8.74 -1.56
N PRO A 50 6.77 -9.22 -2.23
CA PRO A 50 7.62 -8.38 -3.09
C PRO A 50 6.87 -7.55 -4.13
N GLU A 51 5.85 -8.13 -4.77
CA GLU A 51 5.04 -7.40 -5.77
C GLU A 51 4.15 -6.32 -5.12
N GLN A 52 3.54 -6.61 -3.97
CA GLN A 52 2.77 -5.62 -3.21
C GLN A 52 3.67 -4.49 -2.70
N ALA A 53 4.86 -4.81 -2.20
CA ALA A 53 5.84 -3.84 -1.73
C ALA A 53 6.28 -2.88 -2.86
N LYS A 54 6.50 -3.40 -4.08
CA LYS A 54 6.78 -2.57 -5.25
C LYS A 54 5.63 -1.62 -5.57
N LEU A 55 4.38 -2.09 -5.48
CA LEU A 55 3.20 -1.27 -5.75
C LEU A 55 2.98 -0.20 -4.68
N LEU A 56 3.14 -0.53 -3.39
CA LEU A 56 3.06 0.42 -2.27
C LEU A 56 4.10 1.53 -2.41
N ASN A 57 5.36 1.19 -2.69
CA ASN A 57 6.42 2.17 -2.93
C ASN A 57 6.13 3.09 -4.13
N ARG A 58 5.58 2.53 -5.22
CA ARG A 58 5.24 3.30 -6.43
C ARG A 58 4.02 4.21 -6.24
N ALA A 59 3.09 3.80 -5.40
CA ALA A 59 1.92 4.59 -5.03
C ALA A 59 2.19 5.55 -3.86
N CYS A 60 3.41 5.55 -3.31
CA CYS A 60 3.82 6.33 -2.15
C CYS A 60 2.97 6.05 -0.88
N PHE A 61 2.54 4.80 -0.68
CA PHE A 61 1.85 4.40 0.55
C PHE A 61 2.81 3.89 1.61
N GLY A 62 2.74 4.49 2.79
CA GLY A 62 3.46 4.07 3.97
C GLY A 62 4.99 4.19 3.84
N ARG A 63 5.67 3.58 4.80
CA ARG A 63 7.13 3.50 4.84
C ARG A 63 7.60 2.08 5.07
N PRO A 64 8.59 1.59 4.31
CA PRO A 64 9.17 0.29 4.56
C PRO A 64 9.91 0.26 5.91
N VAL A 65 9.68 -0.80 6.69
CA VAL A 65 10.45 -1.12 7.90
C VAL A 65 11.67 -1.94 7.49
N ALA A 66 12.82 -1.72 8.12
CA ALA A 66 14.10 -2.33 7.74
C ALA A 66 14.11 -3.87 7.78
N THR A 67 13.19 -4.47 8.52
CA THR A 67 13.06 -5.92 8.68
C THR A 67 12.43 -6.55 7.45
N VAL A 68 13.25 -7.19 6.62
CA VAL A 68 12.80 -8.13 5.58
C VAL A 68 12.88 -9.53 6.15
N THR A 69 11.73 -10.14 6.40
CA THR A 69 11.66 -11.52 6.94
C THR A 69 11.15 -12.43 5.84
N LYS A 70 11.92 -13.45 5.47
CA LYS A 70 11.52 -14.49 4.48
C LYS A 70 11.05 -13.92 3.12
N GLY A 71 11.66 -12.82 2.66
CA GLY A 71 11.30 -12.17 1.39
C GLY A 71 10.02 -11.35 1.43
N ARG A 72 9.43 -11.14 2.61
CA ARG A 72 8.33 -10.21 2.84
C ARG A 72 8.85 -8.96 3.54
N GLN A 73 8.26 -7.82 3.21
CA GLN A 73 8.65 -6.52 3.75
C GLN A 73 7.50 -5.95 4.55
N TRP A 74 7.80 -5.50 5.76
CA TRP A 74 6.85 -4.80 6.59
C TRP A 74 6.74 -3.34 6.17
N PHE A 75 5.52 -2.82 6.13
CA PHE A 75 5.24 -1.42 5.89
C PHE A 75 4.51 -0.84 7.08
N GLN A 76 4.93 0.36 7.44
CA GLN A 76 4.26 1.22 8.39
C GLN A 76 3.34 2.16 7.61
N LEU A 77 2.04 2.02 7.80
CA LEU A 77 1.02 2.90 7.25
C LEU A 77 0.55 3.89 8.31
N GLY A 78 0.31 5.13 7.90
CA GLY A 78 -0.50 6.06 8.69
C GLY A 78 -1.95 5.61 8.75
N LEU A 79 -2.70 6.09 9.75
CA LEU A 79 -4.11 5.71 9.92
C LEU A 79 -4.96 6.07 8.69
N GLU A 80 -4.77 7.26 8.13
CA GLU A 80 -5.49 7.70 6.91
C GLU A 80 -5.16 6.81 5.70
N GLU A 81 -3.89 6.47 5.50
CA GLU A 81 -3.47 5.58 4.42
C GLU A 81 -4.07 4.19 4.57
N ALA A 82 -4.06 3.64 5.79
CA ALA A 82 -4.63 2.35 6.10
C ALA A 82 -6.14 2.32 5.88
N LEU A 83 -6.87 3.35 6.35
CA LEU A 83 -8.31 3.48 6.15
C LEU A 83 -8.66 3.64 4.67
N TYR A 84 -7.88 4.42 3.91
CA TYR A 84 -8.08 4.57 2.48
C TYR A 84 -7.85 3.25 1.74
N LEU A 85 -6.76 2.55 2.06
CA LEU A 85 -6.45 1.25 1.47
C LEU A 85 -7.51 0.19 1.84
N SER A 86 -8.03 0.20 3.07
CA SER A 86 -9.06 -0.73 3.53
C SER A 86 -10.41 -0.44 2.87
N ASN A 87 -10.91 0.80 2.98
CA ASN A 87 -12.32 1.11 2.67
C ASN A 87 -12.53 1.62 1.25
N ALA A 88 -11.63 2.45 0.74
CA ALA A 88 -11.80 3.04 -0.59
C ALA A 88 -11.25 2.11 -1.68
N LEU A 89 -10.16 1.41 -1.38
CA LEU A 89 -9.51 0.54 -2.36
C LEU A 89 -9.76 -0.96 -2.14
N ASN A 90 -10.27 -1.39 -0.98
CA ASN A 90 -10.43 -2.81 -0.63
C ASN A 90 -9.12 -3.62 -0.80
N CYS A 91 -8.00 -2.98 -0.46
CA CYS A 91 -6.64 -3.46 -0.64
C CYS A 91 -6.03 -4.09 0.61
N LEU A 92 -6.69 -4.02 1.77
CA LEU A 92 -6.27 -4.70 2.99
C LEU A 92 -7.43 -4.82 3.96
N THR A 93 -7.30 -5.72 4.93
CA THR A 93 -8.20 -5.80 6.08
C THR A 93 -7.43 -5.42 7.33
N ILE A 94 -7.96 -4.45 8.09
CA ILE A 94 -7.37 -4.04 9.37
C ILE A 94 -7.88 -4.98 10.46
N VAL A 95 -6.95 -5.62 11.17
CA VAL A 95 -7.23 -6.46 12.33
C VAL A 95 -6.74 -5.79 13.60
N GLY A 96 -7.52 -5.92 14.67
CA GLY A 96 -7.10 -5.51 16.00
C GLY A 96 -6.02 -6.42 16.58
N GLU A 97 -5.43 -5.99 17.69
CA GLU A 97 -4.42 -6.76 18.44
C GLU A 97 -4.93 -8.16 18.85
N ASP A 98 -6.24 -8.29 19.05
CA ASP A 98 -6.94 -9.53 19.41
C ASP A 98 -7.24 -10.45 18.20
N GLY A 99 -6.80 -10.07 16.99
CA GLY A 99 -7.04 -10.79 15.73
C GLY A 99 -8.47 -10.69 15.19
N SER A 100 -9.35 -9.94 15.88
CA SER A 100 -10.70 -9.64 15.40
C SER A 100 -10.67 -8.58 14.30
N PRO A 101 -11.52 -8.69 13.26
CA PRO A 101 -11.75 -7.58 12.33
C PRO A 101 -12.28 -6.40 13.13
N LYS A 102 -11.61 -5.25 13.05
CA LYS A 102 -12.15 -4.01 13.60
C LYS A 102 -12.68 -3.21 12.42
N ASP A 103 -14.00 -3.17 12.31
CA ASP A 103 -14.64 -2.17 11.46
C ASP A 103 -14.31 -0.79 12.04
N PRO A 104 -13.87 0.17 11.21
CA PRO A 104 -13.51 1.51 11.66
C PRO A 104 -14.71 2.33 12.15
#